data_AF-A0A950CZ86-F1
#
_entry.id   AF-A0A950CZ86-F1
#
_cell.length_a   1.000
_cell.length_b   1.000
_cell.length_c   1.000
_cell.angle_alpha   90.00
_cell.angle_beta   90.00
_cell.angle_gamma   90.00
#
_symmetry.space_group_name_H-M   'P 1'
#
loop_
_entity.id
_entity.type
_entity.pdbx_description
1 polymer ?
#
loop_
_entity_poly.entity_id
_entity_poly.type
_entity_poly.pdbx_seq_one_letter_code
_entity_poly.pdbx_strand_id
1 'polypeptide(L)'
;MAYWQGLGTAWLSGVDPEAIRIFERQNEVVIPPDLREYFECSNGTDGPDQNGYWFWRFEDLRPASKVYNLLTIPWAFIFADYWEESWWYAVDLGRDDRRRSSGIYLLGDRSGEPLLICDSFREFVELYISNDGRLNPRGAREYRDRMHR
;
A
#
# COMPACT_ATOMS: atom_id res chain seq x y z
N MET A 1 2.02 -15.27 -8.45
CA MET A 1 2.78 -15.15 -9.73
C MET A 1 1.90 -15.30 -10.97
N ALA A 2 1.03 -16.31 -11.08
CA ALA A 2 0.24 -16.55 -12.30
C ALA A 2 -0.71 -15.39 -12.70
N TYR A 3 -1.31 -14.67 -11.74
CA TYR A 3 -2.23 -13.57 -12.02
C TYR A 3 -1.58 -12.42 -12.80
N TRP A 4 -0.40 -11.99 -12.36
CA TRP A 4 0.31 -10.83 -12.91
C TRP A 4 0.89 -11.08 -14.30
N GLN A 5 1.31 -12.31 -14.61
CA GLN A 5 1.74 -12.68 -15.96
C GLN A 5 0.63 -12.50 -17.00
N GLY A 6 -0.65 -12.59 -16.60
CA GLY A 6 -1.79 -12.35 -17.48
C GLY A 6 -2.11 -10.88 -17.74
N LEU A 7 -1.55 -9.95 -16.95
CA LEU A 7 -1.86 -8.51 -17.02
C LEU A 7 -0.88 -7.71 -17.90
N GLY A 8 0.14 -8.36 -18.45
CA GLY A 8 1.11 -7.72 -19.35
C GLY A 8 2.08 -6.75 -18.65
N THR A 9 2.10 -6.69 -17.32
CA THR A 9 3.05 -5.89 -16.55
C THR A 9 4.35 -6.67 -16.32
N ALA A 10 5.49 -6.02 -16.53
CA ALA A 10 6.79 -6.61 -16.26
C ALA A 10 6.97 -6.74 -14.73
N TRP A 11 7.18 -7.97 -14.26
CA TRP A 11 7.48 -8.24 -12.87
C TRP A 11 8.94 -7.93 -12.59
N LEU A 12 9.19 -6.96 -11.69
CA LEU A 12 10.55 -6.60 -11.30
C LEU A 12 11.11 -7.64 -10.32
N SER A 13 12.41 -7.91 -10.42
CA SER A 13 13.10 -8.81 -9.49
C SER A 13 12.92 -8.33 -8.04
N GLY A 14 12.78 -9.27 -7.11
CA GLY A 14 12.67 -8.96 -5.69
C GLY A 14 13.85 -8.18 -5.13
N VAL A 15 13.62 -7.58 -3.97
CA VAL A 15 14.54 -6.71 -3.23
C VAL A 15 15.42 -7.56 -2.31
N ASP A 16 16.71 -7.20 -2.20
CA ASP A 16 17.63 -7.82 -1.25
C ASP A 16 17.11 -7.64 0.20
N PRO A 17 16.99 -8.71 1.01
CA PRO A 17 16.61 -8.61 2.42
C PRO A 17 17.47 -7.65 3.25
N GLU A 18 18.73 -7.40 2.87
CA GLU A 18 19.57 -6.39 3.51
C GLU A 18 19.12 -4.96 3.17
N ALA A 19 18.70 -4.69 1.93
CA ALA A 19 18.15 -3.39 1.54
C ALA A 19 16.87 -3.07 2.32
N ILE A 20 16.02 -4.08 2.56
CA ILE A 20 14.83 -3.94 3.41
C ILE A 20 15.22 -3.56 4.84
N ARG A 21 16.22 -4.25 5.42
CA ARG A 21 16.70 -3.96 6.78
C ARG A 21 17.33 -2.57 6.90
N ILE A 22 18.01 -2.09 5.86
CA ILE A 22 18.54 -0.73 5.79
C ILE A 22 17.40 0.29 5.79
N PHE A 23 16.37 0.08 4.97
CA PHE A 23 15.19 0.96 4.91
C PHE A 23 14.47 1.06 6.25
N GLU A 24 14.22 -0.08 6.91
CA GLU A 24 13.58 -0.14 8.24
C GLU A 24 14.37 0.67 9.26
N ARG A 25 15.70 0.53 9.27
CA ARG A 25 16.59 1.27 10.17
C ARG A 25 16.61 2.77 9.87
N GLN A 26 16.65 3.15 8.60
CA GLN A 26 16.73 4.56 8.18
C GLN A 26 15.43 5.33 8.48
N ASN A 27 14.29 4.65 8.37
CA ASN A 27 12.98 5.27 8.57
C ASN A 27 12.41 5.04 9.98
N GLU A 28 13.08 4.24 10.81
CA GLU A 28 12.62 3.84 12.15
C GLU A 28 11.24 3.16 12.09
N VAL A 29 11.09 2.23 11.16
CA VAL A 29 9.83 1.49 10.89
C VAL A 29 10.08 -0.01 10.82
N VAL A 30 9.00 -0.80 10.86
CA VAL A 30 9.04 -2.25 10.64
C VAL A 30 8.10 -2.60 9.50
N ILE A 31 8.61 -3.28 8.47
CA ILE A 31 7.78 -3.74 7.35
C ILE A 31 6.98 -5.00 7.79
N PRO A 32 5.65 -5.00 7.63
CA PRO A 32 4.82 -6.18 7.88
C PRO A 32 5.31 -7.42 7.13
N PRO A 33 5.22 -8.62 7.72
CA PRO A 33 5.76 -9.84 7.11
C PRO A 33 5.25 -10.14 5.69
N ASP A 34 3.99 -9.84 5.41
CA ASP A 34 3.35 -10.04 4.11
C ASP A 34 3.81 -9.04 3.05
N LEU A 35 3.99 -7.77 3.42
CA LEU A 35 4.60 -6.77 2.54
C LEU A 35 6.08 -7.05 2.28
N ARG A 36 6.81 -7.56 3.29
CA ARG A 36 8.18 -8.03 3.12
C ARG A 36 8.25 -9.19 2.14
N GLU A 37 7.41 -10.22 2.33
CA GLU A 37 7.33 -11.38 1.43
C GLU A 37 7.07 -10.92 -0.02
N TYR A 38 6.18 -9.94 -0.19
CA TYR A 38 5.96 -9.30 -1.49
C TYR A 38 7.24 -8.68 -2.06
N PHE A 39 7.93 -7.82 -1.30
CA PHE A 39 9.13 -7.15 -1.81
C PHE A 39 10.30 -8.09 -2.08
N GLU A 40 10.47 -9.14 -1.28
CA GLU A 40 11.46 -10.19 -1.52
C GLU A 40 11.15 -11.00 -2.81
N CYS A 41 9.87 -11.04 -3.22
CA CYS A 41 9.45 -11.68 -4.47
C CYS A 41 9.39 -10.70 -5.66
N SER A 42 9.20 -9.41 -5.42
CA SER A 42 8.93 -8.40 -6.45
C SER A 42 9.23 -6.97 -6.01
N ASN A 43 9.92 -6.21 -6.83
CA ASN A 43 10.15 -4.80 -6.56
C ASN A 43 9.06 -3.88 -7.18
N GLY A 44 7.77 -4.20 -6.99
CA GLY A 44 6.69 -3.42 -7.60
C GLY A 44 6.44 -3.74 -9.08
N THR A 45 5.77 -2.82 -9.77
CA THR A 45 5.48 -2.92 -11.20
C THR A 45 6.24 -1.88 -12.01
N ASP A 46 6.54 -2.21 -13.28
CA ASP A 46 7.13 -1.28 -14.24
C ASP A 46 6.06 -0.35 -14.86
N GLY A 47 5.39 0.41 -13.99
CA GLY A 47 4.29 1.32 -14.35
C GLY A 47 2.90 0.80 -13.96
N PRO A 48 1.84 1.56 -14.32
CA PRO A 48 0.47 1.18 -14.04
C PRO A 48 0.06 -0.06 -14.85
N ASP A 49 -0.77 -0.91 -14.24
CA ASP A 49 -1.44 -1.99 -14.93
C ASP A 49 -2.60 -1.50 -15.82
N GLN A 50 -3.28 -2.42 -16.50
CA GLN A 50 -4.44 -2.10 -17.34
C GLN A 50 -5.64 -1.49 -16.60
N ASN A 51 -5.67 -1.61 -15.26
CA ASN A 51 -6.71 -1.04 -14.41
C ASN A 51 -6.26 0.30 -13.80
N GLY A 52 -5.03 0.75 -14.07
CA GLY A 52 -4.45 1.99 -13.57
C GLY A 52 -3.80 1.88 -12.19
N TYR A 53 -3.63 0.68 -11.64
CA TYR A 53 -2.89 0.50 -10.38
C TYR A 53 -1.41 0.47 -10.66
N TRP A 54 -0.65 1.30 -9.95
CA TRP A 54 0.80 1.28 -9.98
C TRP A 54 1.33 0.89 -8.61
N PHE A 55 1.95 -0.29 -8.52
CA PHE A 55 2.65 -0.71 -7.31
C PHE A 55 4.06 -0.14 -7.35
N TRP A 56 4.36 0.72 -6.39
CA TRP A 56 5.63 1.41 -6.32
C TRP A 56 6.77 0.44 -6.09
N ARG A 57 7.93 0.83 -6.61
CA ARG A 57 9.18 0.16 -6.28
C ARG A 57 9.53 0.46 -4.83
N PHE A 58 10.32 -0.42 -4.25
CA PHE A 58 10.77 -0.31 -2.87
C PHE A 58 11.52 0.98 -2.60
N GLU A 59 12.37 1.41 -3.54
CA GLU A 59 13.08 2.68 -3.48
C GLU A 59 12.17 3.92 -3.55
N ASP A 60 10.95 3.75 -4.05
CA ASP A 60 9.97 4.82 -4.18
C ASP A 60 9.04 4.94 -2.97
N LEU A 61 9.08 3.98 -2.03
CA LEU A 61 8.32 4.06 -0.80
C LEU A 61 8.63 5.36 -0.05
N ARG A 62 7.58 6.15 0.19
CA ARG A 62 7.70 7.45 0.87
C ARG A 62 6.67 7.55 1.98
N PRO A 63 7.01 8.23 3.10
CA PRO A 63 6.02 8.61 4.08
C PRO A 63 4.88 9.37 3.41
N ALA A 64 3.64 9.04 3.77
CA ALA A 64 2.44 9.70 3.25
C ALA A 64 2.52 11.21 3.44
N SER A 65 3.11 11.68 4.55
CA SER A 65 3.34 13.10 4.86
C SER A 65 4.21 13.86 3.85
N LYS A 66 5.01 13.16 3.01
CA LYS A 66 5.84 13.78 1.96
C LYS A 66 5.14 13.86 0.61
N VAL A 67 4.11 13.06 0.39
CA VAL A 67 3.39 12.94 -0.90
C VAL A 67 2.04 13.63 -0.80
N TYR A 68 1.36 13.42 0.31
CA TYR A 68 0.06 13.98 0.60
C TYR A 68 0.22 14.94 1.78
N ASN A 69 -0.14 16.22 1.58
CA ASN A 69 0.09 17.32 2.53
C ASN A 69 -0.82 17.26 3.77
N LEU A 70 -1.21 16.06 4.19
CA LEU A 70 -2.00 15.83 5.38
C LEU A 70 -1.12 15.35 6.53
N LEU A 71 -1.09 16.17 7.57
CA LEU A 71 -0.38 15.94 8.82
C LEU A 71 -0.93 14.75 9.64
N THR A 72 -1.98 14.09 9.18
CA THR A 72 -2.76 13.13 9.97
C THR A 72 -2.15 11.74 10.07
N ILE A 73 -1.20 11.36 9.20
CA ILE A 73 -0.58 10.02 9.27
C ILE A 73 0.93 10.00 9.01
N PRO A 74 1.75 10.51 9.94
CA PRO A 74 3.20 10.51 9.75
C PRO A 74 3.83 9.11 9.73
N TRP A 75 3.08 8.06 10.12
CA TRP A 75 3.54 6.68 10.20
C TRP A 75 3.25 5.85 8.94
N ALA A 76 2.44 6.36 8.00
CA ALA A 76 2.03 5.58 6.83
C ALA A 76 3.02 5.75 5.68
N PHE A 77 3.23 4.68 4.90
CA PHE A 77 4.07 4.70 3.70
C PHE A 77 3.24 4.35 2.47
N ILE A 78 3.35 5.15 1.42
CA ILE A 78 2.67 4.88 0.16
C ILE A 78 3.40 3.78 -0.58
N PHE A 79 2.67 2.76 -1.00
CA PHE A 79 3.18 1.61 -1.75
C PHE A 79 2.49 1.42 -3.10
N ALA A 80 1.37 2.11 -3.33
CA ALA A 80 0.70 2.10 -4.62
C ALA A 80 -0.11 3.38 -4.84
N ASP A 81 -0.36 3.70 -6.10
CA ASP A 81 -1.31 4.73 -6.52
C ASP A 81 -2.26 4.20 -7.61
N TYR A 82 -3.36 4.93 -7.81
CA TYR A 82 -4.35 4.66 -8.85
C TYR A 82 -4.46 5.85 -9.79
N TRP A 83 -4.34 5.60 -11.11
CA TRP A 83 -4.49 6.57 -12.20
C TRP A 83 -3.78 7.90 -11.93
N GLU A 84 -2.44 7.87 -11.96
CA GLU A 84 -1.59 9.06 -11.83
C GLU A 84 -2.04 9.94 -10.65
N GLU A 85 -2.00 9.37 -9.44
CA GLU A 85 -2.29 10.11 -8.20
C GLU A 85 -3.77 10.51 -8.01
N SER A 86 -4.72 9.81 -8.63
CA SER A 86 -6.16 10.01 -8.31
C SER A 86 -6.48 9.67 -6.85
N TRP A 87 -5.82 8.63 -6.32
CA TRP A 87 -5.70 8.33 -4.89
C TRP A 87 -4.49 7.43 -4.65
N TRP A 88 -4.10 7.29 -3.39
CA TRP A 88 -2.96 6.49 -2.97
C TRP A 88 -3.37 5.41 -1.97
N TYR A 89 -2.59 4.33 -1.94
CA TYR A 89 -2.67 3.30 -0.93
C TYR A 89 -1.42 3.34 -0.06
N ALA A 90 -1.64 3.39 1.25
CA ALA A 90 -0.58 3.48 2.22
C ALA A 90 -0.69 2.37 3.27
N VAL A 91 0.44 1.83 3.69
CA VAL A 91 0.54 0.84 4.75
C VAL A 91 0.94 1.51 6.05
N ASP A 92 0.33 1.11 7.16
CA ASP A 92 0.81 1.44 8.48
C ASP A 92 2.10 0.67 8.79
N LEU A 93 3.22 1.38 8.90
CA LEU A 93 4.48 0.77 9.32
C LEU A 93 4.81 1.08 10.79
N GLY A 94 3.96 1.86 11.46
CA GLY A 94 4.12 2.28 12.85
C GLY A 94 5.44 3.00 13.14
N ARG A 95 5.59 3.42 14.39
CA ARG A 95 6.90 3.76 15.00
C ARG A 95 7.18 2.97 16.26
N ASP A 96 6.20 2.20 16.73
CA ASP A 96 6.22 1.57 18.05
C ASP A 96 5.69 0.14 17.95
N ASP A 97 6.49 -0.82 18.43
CA ASP A 97 6.19 -2.25 18.43
C ASP A 97 4.88 -2.62 19.13
N ARG A 98 4.33 -1.71 19.94
CA ARG A 98 3.08 -1.89 20.69
C ARG A 98 1.82 -1.65 19.87
N ARG A 99 1.95 -1.05 18.68
CA ARG A 99 0.84 -0.83 17.72
C ARG A 99 1.28 -1.25 16.32
N ARG A 100 1.72 -2.49 16.17
CA ARG A 100 1.90 -3.12 14.85
C ARG A 100 0.52 -3.36 14.21
N SER A 101 -0.13 -2.29 13.80
CA SER A 101 -1.22 -2.35 12.84
C SER A 101 -0.55 -2.42 11.46
N SER A 102 -0.91 -3.40 10.65
CA SER A 102 -0.54 -3.51 9.23
C SER A 102 -1.65 -2.98 8.33
N GLY A 103 -2.51 -2.11 8.88
CA GLY A 103 -3.66 -1.55 8.20
C GLY A 103 -3.27 -0.86 6.91
N ILE A 104 -4.08 -1.08 5.89
CA ILE A 104 -3.94 -0.44 4.59
C ILE A 104 -4.99 0.65 4.48
N TYR A 105 -4.55 1.84 4.08
CA TYR A 105 -5.35 3.04 4.02
C TYR A 105 -5.43 3.56 2.59
N LEU A 106 -6.62 4.00 2.19
CA LEU A 106 -6.82 4.83 1.01
C LEU A 106 -6.68 6.30 1.42
N LEU A 107 -5.84 7.03 0.68
CA LEU A 107 -5.57 8.46 0.84
C LEU A 107 -5.93 9.22 -0.43
N GLY A 108 -6.20 10.52 -0.36
CA GLY A 108 -6.49 11.33 -1.56
C GLY A 108 -7.97 11.48 -1.89
N ASP A 109 -8.86 11.03 -1.01
CA ASP A 109 -10.28 11.31 -1.20
C ASP A 109 -10.64 12.77 -0.90
N ARG A 110 -11.83 13.21 -1.36
CA ARG A 110 -12.30 14.60 -1.15
C ARG A 110 -12.49 15.00 0.32
N SER A 111 -12.57 14.05 1.25
CA SER A 111 -12.70 14.38 2.68
C SER A 111 -11.36 14.67 3.34
N GLY A 112 -10.25 14.23 2.74
CA GLY A 112 -8.93 14.32 3.37
C GLY A 112 -8.78 13.39 4.58
N GLU A 113 -9.75 12.51 4.84
CA GLU A 113 -9.62 11.52 5.90
C GLU A 113 -9.06 10.22 5.31
N PRO A 114 -8.04 9.62 5.96
CA PRO A 114 -7.59 8.29 5.60
C PRO A 114 -8.70 7.27 5.83
N LEU A 115 -8.93 6.39 4.85
CA LEU A 115 -9.92 5.33 4.96
C LEU A 115 -9.23 3.97 5.10
N LEU A 116 -9.40 3.30 6.24
CA LEU A 116 -8.95 1.92 6.40
C LEU A 116 -9.74 1.01 5.45
N ILE A 117 -9.06 0.30 4.57
CA ILE A 117 -9.68 -0.61 3.58
C ILE A 117 -9.52 -2.08 3.92
N CYS A 118 -8.42 -2.45 4.58
CA CYS A 118 -8.12 -3.81 5.06
C CYS A 118 -7.02 -3.79 6.12
N ASP A 119 -6.82 -4.92 6.82
CA ASP A 119 -5.91 -5.02 7.96
C ASP A 119 -4.50 -5.51 7.59
N SER A 120 -4.28 -5.90 6.33
CA SER A 120 -3.01 -6.45 5.87
C SER A 120 -2.77 -6.21 4.38
N PHE A 121 -1.50 -6.26 3.97
CA PHE A 121 -1.13 -6.16 2.55
C PHE A 121 -1.61 -7.40 1.77
N ARG A 122 -1.59 -8.58 2.39
CA ARG A 122 -2.14 -9.80 1.78
C ARG A 122 -3.62 -9.63 1.43
N GLU A 123 -4.43 -9.14 2.37
CA GLU A 123 -5.84 -8.86 2.10
C GLU A 123 -5.98 -7.82 0.99
N PHE A 124 -5.17 -6.75 0.99
CA PHE A 124 -5.16 -5.76 -0.11
C PHE A 124 -4.95 -6.40 -1.48
N VAL A 125 -3.99 -7.32 -1.62
CA VAL A 125 -3.74 -8.03 -2.87
C VAL A 125 -4.94 -8.89 -3.28
N GLU A 126 -5.63 -9.52 -2.32
CA GLU A 126 -6.87 -10.27 -2.58
C GLU A 126 -8.01 -9.35 -3.08
N LEU A 127 -8.17 -8.15 -2.49
CA LEU A 127 -9.09 -7.13 -2.99
C LEU A 127 -8.76 -6.71 -4.41
N TYR A 128 -7.48 -6.52 -4.70
CA TYR A 128 -7.00 -6.10 -6.00
C TYR A 128 -7.25 -7.18 -7.06
N ILE A 129 -6.94 -8.45 -6.76
CA ILE A 129 -7.18 -9.58 -7.67
C ILE A 129 -8.68 -9.80 -7.93
N SER A 130 -9.51 -9.59 -6.91
CA SER A 130 -10.96 -9.76 -7.02
C SER A 130 -11.68 -8.53 -7.57
N ASN A 131 -10.96 -7.44 -7.85
CA ASN A 131 -11.52 -6.15 -8.26
C ASN A 131 -12.61 -5.66 -7.28
N ASP A 132 -12.34 -5.76 -5.98
CA ASP A 132 -13.27 -5.40 -4.90
C ASP A 132 -13.48 -3.87 -4.87
N GLY A 133 -14.74 -3.46 -4.75
CA GLY A 133 -15.13 -2.05 -4.68
C GLY A 133 -14.53 -1.29 -3.48
N ARG A 134 -14.03 -1.98 -2.45
CA ARG A 134 -13.32 -1.38 -1.31
C ARG A 134 -12.07 -0.59 -1.73
N LEU A 135 -11.48 -0.90 -2.88
CA LEU A 135 -10.30 -0.18 -3.38
C LEU A 135 -10.60 1.21 -3.95
N ASN A 136 -11.86 1.60 -4.11
CA ASN A 136 -12.21 2.97 -4.47
C ASN A 136 -12.80 3.75 -3.28
N PRO A 137 -12.75 5.10 -3.30
CA PRO A 137 -13.21 5.92 -2.17
C PRO A 137 -14.65 5.65 -1.73
N ARG A 138 -15.54 5.26 -2.66
CA ARG A 138 -16.94 4.96 -2.33
C ARG A 138 -17.05 3.67 -1.53
N GLY A 139 -16.48 2.57 -2.03
CA GLY A 139 -16.56 1.28 -1.34
C GLY A 139 -15.80 1.27 -0.02
N ALA A 140 -14.69 2.01 0.07
CA ALA A 140 -13.94 2.21 1.32
C ALA A 140 -14.82 2.84 2.43
N ARG A 141 -15.62 3.87 2.09
CA ARG A 141 -16.57 4.48 3.05
C ARG A 141 -17.67 3.52 3.46
N GLU A 142 -18.25 2.81 2.51
CA GLU A 142 -19.30 1.82 2.78
C GLU A 142 -18.80 0.67 3.67
N TYR A 143 -17.51 0.32 3.58
CA TYR A 143 -16.88 -0.64 4.49
C TYR A 143 -16.71 -0.08 5.90
N ARG A 144 -16.14 1.12 6.04
CA ARG A 144 -15.97 1.81 7.34
C ARG A 144 -17.30 1.93 8.08
N ASP A 145 -18.35 2.36 7.39
CA ASP A 145 -19.68 2.58 7.99
C ASP A 145 -20.35 1.26 8.45
N ARG A 146 -19.91 0.11 7.94
CA ARG A 146 -20.35 -1.23 8.39
C ARG A 146 -19.61 -1.70 9.64
N MET A 147 -18.34 -1.35 9.80
CA MET A 147 -17.52 -1.75 10.97
C MET A 147 -17.90 -1.00 12.25
N HIS A 148 -18.60 0.13 12.14
CA HIS A 148 -19.05 0.96 13.27
C HIS A 148 -20.52 0.78 13.66
N ARG A 149 -21.23 -0.20 13.08
CA ARG A 149 -22.60 -0.58 13.47
C ARG A 149 -22.57 -1.79 14.39
#